data_AF-A0A924UFV6-F1
#
_entry.id   AF-A0A924UFV6-F1
#
_cell.length_a   1.000
_cell.length_b   1.000
_cell.length_c   1.000
_cell.angle_alpha   90.00
_cell.angle_beta   90.00
_cell.angle_gamma   90.00
#
_symmetry.space_group_name_H-M   'P 1'
#
loop_
_entity.id
_entity.type
_entity.pdbx_description
1 polymer ?
#
loop_
_entity_poly.entity_id
_entity_poly.type
_entity_poly.pdbx_seq_one_letter_code
_entity_poly.pdbx_strand_id
1 'polypeptide(L)'
;MTSSDTGRYVTSVLEAARRNLLETGTRNRLIHVNLANQRANCLNVINERSDDVYAQLLGGTRRMRFKAMGKDRDAEDQDALFDFPDEGQLIGAERQIDQYLETPLGPNALQRRLLRLATDARTAEEEQGINILYLALGFLVWREDSSSQINREAPLILLPVELIRNERTSTYDIRCRDDDLSTNLPLQERLKQDFGLILPDIGEAEEWTPAHYFAQVSEVIAAKPGWSIDPDGMQLGFFSFAKLLMHRDLDPETWPEGGVAENELVRGLLSEGFAHEPSIFGPEDRLDTLLDPAEIIQVIDADASQTKVIEEVRRGSSLVVQGPPGTGKSQTITNLIAAAAHDGKTVLFVAEKMAALSVVYDRLVKTGLRDICLELHSRSANKKALAQELGRTLMASTRTLPTVSDTARLRRTRDDLNRISDLLHLPIAPGTETPFQAMSEITRFIGRNVSPPSIPLDGLELHGSDARADTRAAIGRFVAALAAVGEPA
;
A
#
# COMPACT_ATOMS: atom_id res chain seq x y z
N MET A 1 8.03 23.86 26.40
CA MET A 1 7.75 24.63 25.17
C MET A 1 6.30 25.07 25.23
N THR A 2 6.00 26.31 24.86
CA THR A 2 4.59 26.74 24.73
C THR A 2 3.96 26.05 23.51
N SER A 3 2.63 25.90 23.43
CA SER A 3 1.99 25.25 22.26
C SER A 3 2.38 25.90 20.92
N SER A 4 2.70 27.21 20.93
CA SER A 4 3.22 27.92 19.76
C SER A 4 4.67 27.58 19.40
N ASP A 5 5.51 27.22 20.38
CA ASP A 5 6.88 26.80 20.13
C ASP A 5 6.95 25.39 19.53
N THR A 6 6.05 24.49 19.96
CA THR A 6 5.97 23.14 19.39
C THR A 6 5.55 23.16 17.93
N GLY A 7 4.51 23.94 17.58
CA GLY A 7 4.06 24.06 16.19
C GLY A 7 5.14 24.60 15.24
N ARG A 8 5.95 25.57 15.70
CA ARG A 8 7.11 26.08 14.95
C ARG A 8 8.20 25.02 14.76
N TYR A 9 8.50 24.24 15.80
CA TYR A 9 9.46 23.15 15.70
C TYR A 9 9.00 22.09 14.69
N VAL A 10 7.76 21.63 14.79
CA VAL A 10 7.17 20.66 13.86
C VAL A 10 7.24 21.17 12.42
N THR A 11 6.86 22.43 12.19
CA THR A 11 6.94 23.06 10.85
C THR A 11 8.38 23.05 10.33
N SER A 12 9.37 23.40 11.16
CA SER A 12 10.78 23.39 10.73
C SER A 12 11.31 21.99 10.37
N VAL A 13 10.86 20.96 11.09
CA VAL A 13 11.20 19.56 10.81
C VAL A 13 10.56 19.11 9.49
N LEU A 14 9.30 19.47 9.26
CA LEU A 14 8.59 19.17 8.01
C LEU A 14 9.21 19.90 6.82
N GLU A 15 9.63 21.17 6.97
CA GLU A 15 10.37 21.90 5.93
C GLU A 15 11.75 21.28 5.63
N ALA A 16 12.44 20.76 6.64
CA ALA A 16 13.69 20.03 6.44
C ALA A 16 13.46 18.71 5.70
N ALA A 17 12.42 17.96 6.08
CA ALA A 17 12.01 16.74 5.38
C ALA A 17 11.61 17.03 3.92
N ARG A 18 10.83 18.10 3.70
CA ARG A 18 10.43 18.61 2.38
C ARG A 18 11.67 18.86 1.51
N ARG A 19 12.67 19.60 1.99
CA ARG A 19 13.93 19.82 1.25
C ARG A 19 14.67 18.53 0.89
N ASN A 20 14.67 17.53 1.78
CA ASN A 20 15.33 16.25 1.52
C ASN A 20 14.59 15.37 0.49
N LEU A 21 13.31 15.62 0.22
CA LEU A 21 12.54 14.89 -0.80
C LEU A 21 12.90 15.31 -2.23
N LEU A 22 13.34 16.56 -2.42
CA LEU A 22 13.82 17.04 -3.70
C LEU A 22 15.28 16.61 -3.91
N GLU A 23 15.47 15.47 -4.56
CA GLU A 23 16.79 15.11 -5.09
C GLU A 23 17.10 15.98 -6.31
N THR A 24 17.65 17.17 -6.09
CA THR A 24 18.11 18.08 -7.16
C THR A 24 19.48 17.70 -7.71
N GLY A 25 20.13 16.69 -7.15
CA GLY A 25 21.42 16.19 -7.61
C GLY A 25 21.35 15.44 -8.94
N THR A 26 22.50 15.29 -9.60
CA THR A 26 22.65 14.63 -10.91
C THR A 26 22.41 13.12 -10.91
N ARG A 27 22.15 12.53 -9.73
CA ARG A 27 21.68 11.14 -9.60
C ARG A 27 20.19 11.00 -9.96
N ASN A 28 19.43 12.09 -9.87
CA ASN A 28 18.03 12.10 -10.26
C ASN A 28 17.91 12.20 -11.79
N ARG A 29 17.21 11.24 -12.40
CA ARG A 29 16.98 11.21 -13.85
C ARG A 29 16.08 12.33 -14.34
N LEU A 30 15.33 12.97 -13.44
CA LEU A 30 14.59 14.19 -13.74
C LEU A 30 15.51 15.42 -13.83
N ILE A 31 16.75 15.34 -13.38
CA ILE A 31 17.71 16.45 -13.47
C ILE A 31 18.78 16.18 -14.53
N HIS A 32 19.19 14.93 -14.66
CA HIS A 32 20.13 14.51 -15.68
C HIS A 32 19.86 13.07 -16.15
N VAL A 33 19.48 12.95 -17.40
CA VAL A 33 19.57 11.74 -18.19
C VAL A 33 20.85 11.83 -19.02
N ASN A 34 21.53 10.70 -19.21
CA ASN A 34 22.57 10.62 -20.22
C ASN A 34 21.92 9.94 -21.43
N LEU A 35 21.56 10.71 -22.46
CA LEU A 35 20.91 10.18 -23.68
C LEU A 35 21.85 9.27 -24.46
N ALA A 36 23.18 9.45 -24.35
CA ALA A 36 24.16 8.52 -24.94
C ALA A 36 24.27 7.19 -24.16
N ASN A 37 23.66 7.10 -22.97
CA ASN A 37 23.79 5.93 -22.11
C ASN A 37 22.90 4.78 -22.57
N GLN A 38 23.52 3.66 -22.88
CA GLN A 38 22.83 2.44 -23.28
C GLN A 38 22.45 1.54 -22.09
N ARG A 39 22.34 2.08 -20.86
CA ARG A 39 21.96 1.30 -19.68
C ARG A 39 20.64 0.57 -19.82
N ALA A 40 20.55 -0.56 -19.13
CA ALA A 40 19.42 -1.48 -19.06
C ALA A 40 18.04 -0.89 -18.71
N ASN A 41 17.99 0.24 -18.00
CA ASN A 41 16.79 0.80 -17.36
C ASN A 41 16.18 1.99 -18.12
N CYS A 42 16.57 2.20 -19.38
CA CYS A 42 15.95 3.17 -20.29
C CYS A 42 16.13 2.74 -21.75
N LEU A 43 15.22 3.19 -22.61
CA LEU A 43 15.20 2.93 -24.03
C LEU A 43 15.04 4.24 -24.77
N ASN A 44 16.05 4.61 -25.56
CA ASN A 44 15.97 5.80 -26.40
C ASN A 44 15.12 5.51 -27.64
N VAL A 45 14.33 6.49 -28.02
CA VAL A 45 13.59 6.52 -29.28
C VAL A 45 14.30 7.51 -30.20
N ILE A 46 14.46 7.14 -31.47
CA ILE A 46 15.20 7.92 -32.47
C ILE A 46 14.33 8.12 -33.71
N ASN A 47 14.64 9.14 -34.53
CA ASN A 47 13.97 9.44 -35.79
C ASN A 47 12.48 9.78 -35.71
N GLU A 48 11.93 9.98 -34.51
CA GLU A 48 10.54 10.35 -34.28
C GLU A 48 10.40 11.83 -33.94
N ARG A 49 9.22 12.41 -34.18
CA ARG A 49 8.89 13.78 -33.74
C ARG A 49 7.95 13.74 -32.54
N SER A 50 8.22 14.57 -31.53
CA SER A 50 7.47 14.53 -30.27
C SER A 50 5.98 14.77 -30.47
N ASP A 51 5.61 15.68 -31.38
CA ASP A 51 4.21 15.99 -31.69
C ASP A 51 3.49 14.80 -32.33
N ASP A 52 4.15 14.11 -33.27
CA ASP A 52 3.56 13.00 -34.01
C ASP A 52 3.34 11.79 -33.08
N VAL A 53 4.35 11.45 -32.28
CA VAL A 53 4.26 10.38 -31.26
C VAL A 53 3.19 10.71 -30.23
N TYR A 54 3.14 11.97 -29.76
CA TYR A 54 2.10 12.41 -28.83
C TYR A 54 0.70 12.27 -29.43
N ALA A 55 0.48 12.75 -30.66
CA ALA A 55 -0.81 12.67 -31.36
C ALA A 55 -1.23 11.21 -31.64
N GLN A 56 -0.28 10.31 -31.91
CA GLN A 56 -0.56 8.89 -32.10
C GLN A 56 -0.96 8.18 -30.81
N LEU A 57 -0.31 8.50 -29.69
CA LEU A 57 -0.58 7.90 -28.38
C LEU A 57 -1.77 8.52 -27.65
N LEU A 58 -2.20 9.72 -28.06
CA LEU A 58 -3.35 10.43 -27.49
C LEU A 58 -4.64 9.60 -27.57
N GLY A 59 -5.42 9.59 -26.49
CA GLY A 59 -6.73 8.93 -26.42
C GLY A 59 -6.70 7.46 -26.00
N GLY A 60 -5.60 6.97 -25.43
CA GLY A 60 -5.49 5.75 -24.60
C GLY A 60 -5.75 4.41 -25.31
N THR A 61 -6.32 4.41 -26.51
CA THR A 61 -6.73 3.19 -27.24
C THR A 61 -5.73 2.76 -28.29
N ARG A 62 -4.94 3.72 -28.80
CA ARG A 62 -3.91 3.49 -29.82
C ARG A 62 -2.65 2.92 -29.20
N ARG A 63 -1.97 2.07 -29.96
CA ARG A 63 -0.74 1.40 -29.54
C ARG A 63 0.31 1.58 -30.62
N MET A 64 1.54 1.84 -30.21
CA MET A 64 2.70 1.84 -31.10
C MET A 64 3.60 0.64 -30.78
N ARG A 65 4.31 0.14 -31.79
CA ARG A 65 5.23 -1.01 -31.65
C ARG A 65 6.66 -0.55 -31.70
N PHE A 66 7.58 -1.26 -31.08
CA PHE A 66 8.99 -0.91 -31.19
C PHE A 66 9.63 -1.55 -32.43
N LYS A 67 10.52 -0.79 -33.09
CA LYS A 67 11.31 -1.24 -34.23
C LYS A 67 12.80 -1.08 -33.91
N ALA A 68 13.53 -2.16 -34.10
CA ALA A 68 14.99 -2.18 -33.94
C ALA A 68 15.66 -1.65 -35.21
N MET A 69 16.51 -0.64 -35.09
CA MET A 69 17.30 -0.08 -36.19
C MET A 69 18.78 -0.51 -36.13
N GLY A 70 19.25 -0.95 -34.97
CA GLY A 70 20.60 -1.45 -34.77
C GLY A 70 20.75 -2.93 -35.18
N LYS A 71 21.99 -3.42 -35.08
CA LYS A 71 22.32 -4.84 -35.21
C LYS A 71 22.74 -5.39 -33.85
N ASP A 72 22.30 -6.62 -33.54
CA ASP A 72 22.83 -7.33 -32.37
C ASP A 72 24.30 -7.71 -32.65
N ARG A 73 25.20 -7.44 -31.70
CA ARG A 73 26.57 -7.99 -31.71
C ARG A 73 26.59 -9.31 -30.92
N ASP A 74 27.41 -10.26 -31.37
CA ASP A 74 27.52 -11.57 -30.72
C ASP A 74 28.00 -11.47 -29.26
N ALA A 75 27.47 -12.38 -28.45
CA ALA A 75 27.48 -12.36 -27.00
C ALA A 75 28.88 -12.51 -26.40
N GLU A 76 29.42 -11.44 -25.81
CA GLU A 76 30.31 -11.55 -24.63
C GLU A 76 30.47 -10.24 -23.84
N ASP A 77 30.19 -9.06 -24.40
CA ASP A 77 30.21 -7.80 -23.63
C ASP A 77 28.81 -7.32 -23.24
N GLN A 78 28.55 -7.36 -21.94
CA GLN A 78 27.24 -7.14 -21.32
C GLN A 78 26.75 -5.67 -21.30
N ASP A 79 27.48 -4.70 -21.86
CA ASP A 79 27.05 -3.29 -21.92
C ASP A 79 27.64 -2.50 -23.12
N ALA A 80 28.07 -3.18 -24.20
CA ALA A 80 28.84 -2.52 -25.27
C ALA A 80 28.00 -1.95 -26.43
N LEU A 81 27.95 -0.62 -26.48
CA LEU A 81 27.90 0.26 -27.66
C LEU A 81 27.46 -0.41 -28.98
N PHE A 82 26.15 -0.32 -29.27
CA PHE A 82 25.59 -0.64 -30.59
C PHE A 82 25.87 0.48 -31.60
N ASP A 83 26.24 0.13 -32.84
CA ASP A 83 26.45 1.09 -33.93
C ASP A 83 25.14 1.83 -34.24
N PHE A 84 25.21 3.16 -34.26
CA PHE A 84 24.15 4.00 -34.81
C PHE A 84 24.04 3.75 -36.33
N PRO A 85 22.84 3.86 -36.93
CA PRO A 85 22.73 3.84 -38.39
C PRO A 85 23.57 4.97 -39.00
N ASP A 86 24.16 4.73 -40.19
CA ASP A 86 24.92 5.75 -40.94
C ASP A 86 24.12 7.06 -41.03
N GLU A 87 24.71 8.16 -40.54
CA GLU A 87 24.21 9.53 -40.68
C GLU A 87 24.17 9.91 -42.18
N GLY A 88 23.10 9.53 -42.87
CA GLY A 88 23.00 9.80 -44.31
C GLY A 88 21.71 9.39 -45.02
N GLN A 89 20.78 8.69 -44.36
CA GLN A 89 19.46 8.45 -44.94
C GLN A 89 18.51 9.60 -44.61
N LEU A 90 18.25 10.44 -45.61
CA LEU A 90 17.18 11.45 -45.59
C LEU A 90 15.89 10.84 -45.01
N ILE A 91 15.43 11.39 -43.90
CA ILE A 91 14.21 10.99 -43.19
C ILE A 91 13.02 11.35 -44.08
N GLY A 92 12.37 10.36 -44.67
CA GLY A 92 11.15 10.57 -45.44
C GLY A 92 9.96 10.83 -44.51
N ALA A 93 9.11 11.80 -44.84
CA ALA A 93 7.91 12.17 -44.06
C ALA A 93 6.94 10.98 -43.83
N GLU A 94 6.97 9.96 -44.69
CA GLU A 94 6.16 8.74 -44.51
C GLU A 94 6.65 7.81 -43.38
N ARG A 95 7.93 7.88 -42.98
CA ARG A 95 8.47 7.08 -41.86
C ARG A 95 7.98 7.61 -40.50
N GLN A 96 7.65 8.89 -40.40
CA GLN A 96 7.29 9.57 -39.15
C GLN A 96 5.79 9.41 -38.75
N ILE A 97 4.96 8.83 -39.63
CA ILE A 97 3.51 8.65 -39.42
C ILE A 97 3.14 7.16 -39.25
N ASP A 98 4.13 6.27 -39.22
CA ASP A 98 3.86 4.85 -38.99
C ASP A 98 3.58 4.55 -37.50
N GLN A 99 3.08 3.36 -37.20
CA GLN A 99 2.78 2.95 -35.82
C GLN A 99 4.01 2.35 -35.10
N TYR A 100 5.22 2.70 -35.53
CA TYR A 100 6.45 2.20 -34.96
C TYR A 100 7.19 3.30 -34.19
N LEU A 101 7.90 2.89 -33.14
CA LEU A 101 8.90 3.70 -32.46
C LEU A 101 10.26 3.10 -32.76
N GLU A 102 11.05 3.82 -33.53
CA GLU A 102 12.40 3.38 -33.87
C GLU A 102 13.35 3.51 -32.67
N THR A 103 14.19 2.49 -32.48
CA THR A 103 15.14 2.42 -31.37
C THR A 103 16.52 2.04 -31.91
N PRO A 104 17.62 2.54 -31.31
CA PRO A 104 18.97 2.27 -31.79
C PRO A 104 19.44 0.83 -31.51
N LEU A 105 18.67 0.04 -30.75
CA LEU A 105 19.04 -1.32 -30.36
C LEU A 105 18.81 -2.33 -31.48
N GLY A 106 19.56 -3.43 -31.44
CA GLY A 106 19.25 -4.62 -32.23
C GLY A 106 18.03 -5.39 -31.70
N PRO A 107 17.43 -6.29 -32.50
CA PRO A 107 16.18 -6.99 -32.14
C PRO A 107 16.23 -7.74 -30.81
N ASN A 108 17.29 -8.50 -30.53
CA ASN A 108 17.41 -9.27 -29.29
C ASN A 108 17.70 -8.37 -28.09
N ALA A 109 18.52 -7.32 -28.26
CA ALA A 109 18.77 -6.34 -27.22
C ALA A 109 17.49 -5.55 -26.85
N LEU A 110 16.71 -5.14 -27.86
CA LEU A 110 15.44 -4.46 -27.69
C LEU A 110 14.45 -5.33 -26.91
N GLN A 111 14.27 -6.59 -27.30
CA GLN A 111 13.33 -7.48 -26.63
C GLN A 111 13.71 -7.72 -25.16
N ARG A 112 15.00 -7.96 -24.86
CA ARG A 112 15.48 -8.10 -23.48
C ARG A 112 15.24 -6.84 -22.66
N ARG A 113 15.43 -5.67 -23.26
CA ARG A 113 15.23 -4.38 -22.59
C ARG A 113 13.77 -4.10 -22.29
N LEU A 114 12.88 -4.30 -23.27
CA LEU A 114 11.45 -4.16 -23.09
C LEU A 114 10.91 -5.14 -22.05
N LEU A 115 11.41 -6.38 -22.04
CA LEU A 115 11.05 -7.36 -21.01
C LEU A 115 11.43 -6.89 -19.60
N ARG A 116 12.65 -6.36 -19.43
CA ARG A 116 13.11 -5.83 -18.14
C ARG A 116 12.27 -4.63 -17.72
N LEU A 117 12.11 -3.65 -18.61
CA LEU A 117 11.29 -2.46 -18.33
C LEU A 117 9.84 -2.83 -17.96
N ALA A 118 9.24 -3.79 -18.68
CA ALA A 118 7.88 -4.24 -18.39
C ALA A 118 7.78 -5.00 -17.06
N THR A 119 8.77 -5.81 -16.72
CA THR A 119 8.81 -6.54 -15.45
C THR A 119 8.97 -5.58 -14.28
N ASP A 120 9.97 -4.70 -14.33
CA ASP A 120 10.26 -3.76 -13.26
C ASP A 120 9.10 -2.75 -13.07
N ALA A 121 8.48 -2.28 -14.16
CA ALA A 121 7.28 -1.43 -14.10
C ALA A 121 6.12 -2.14 -13.40
N ARG A 122 5.88 -3.41 -13.74
CA ARG A 122 4.82 -4.22 -13.15
C ARG A 122 5.09 -4.47 -11.67
N THR A 123 6.32 -4.81 -11.30
CA THR A 123 6.70 -4.98 -9.90
C THR A 123 6.48 -3.71 -9.10
N ALA A 124 6.85 -2.53 -9.62
CA ALA A 124 6.58 -1.27 -8.94
C ALA A 124 5.07 -1.00 -8.77
N GLU A 125 4.26 -1.30 -9.78
CA GLU A 125 2.80 -1.17 -9.70
C GLU A 125 2.19 -2.17 -8.70
N GLU A 126 2.65 -3.42 -8.67
CA GLU A 126 2.17 -4.46 -7.75
C GLU A 126 2.63 -4.26 -6.31
N GLU A 127 3.83 -3.74 -6.09
CA GLU A 127 4.38 -3.54 -4.75
C GLU A 127 3.94 -2.20 -4.15
N GLN A 128 4.08 -1.11 -4.90
CA GLN A 128 3.91 0.25 -4.40
C GLN A 128 2.63 0.94 -4.92
N GLY A 129 1.94 0.34 -5.91
CA GLY A 129 0.72 0.92 -6.46
C GLY A 129 0.94 2.21 -7.24
N ILE A 130 2.18 2.51 -7.67
CA ILE A 130 2.52 3.74 -8.40
C ILE A 130 2.96 3.45 -9.83
N ASN A 131 2.61 4.35 -10.77
CA ASN A 131 3.18 4.32 -12.11
C ASN A 131 4.54 5.03 -12.13
N ILE A 132 5.57 4.29 -12.51
CA ILE A 132 6.94 4.81 -12.65
C ILE A 132 7.42 4.84 -14.11
N LEU A 133 6.67 4.31 -15.07
CA LEU A 133 7.09 4.22 -16.46
C LEU A 133 6.52 5.39 -17.27
N TYR A 134 7.43 6.19 -17.84
CA TYR A 134 7.06 7.35 -18.66
C TYR A 134 7.87 7.38 -19.95
N LEU A 135 7.27 7.90 -21.00
CA LEU A 135 7.94 8.34 -22.20
C LEU A 135 8.27 9.83 -22.02
N ALA A 136 9.55 10.15 -21.87
CA ALA A 136 10.02 11.53 -21.86
C ALA A 136 10.01 12.09 -23.28
N LEU A 137 9.43 13.27 -23.45
CA LEU A 137 9.37 14.02 -24.70
C LEU A 137 10.08 15.37 -24.52
N GLY A 138 11.07 15.62 -25.38
CA GLY A 138 11.88 16.82 -25.37
C GLY A 138 12.84 16.89 -24.18
N PHE A 139 14.05 17.37 -24.43
CA PHE A 139 15.08 17.51 -23.40
C PHE A 139 15.63 18.93 -23.38
N LEU A 140 15.72 19.49 -22.17
CA LEU A 140 16.53 20.67 -21.92
C LEU A 140 17.99 20.25 -21.84
N VAL A 141 18.83 20.80 -22.71
CA VAL A 141 20.28 20.73 -22.61
C VAL A 141 20.76 21.99 -21.89
N TRP A 142 21.29 21.84 -20.69
CA TRP A 142 21.67 22.94 -19.81
C TRP A 142 22.99 22.70 -19.10
N ARG A 143 23.52 23.74 -18.44
CA ARG A 143 24.82 23.70 -17.74
C ARG A 143 24.67 24.24 -16.32
N GLU A 144 25.32 23.56 -15.37
CA GLU A 144 25.29 23.95 -13.94
C GLU A 144 26.02 25.27 -13.68
N ASP A 145 27.08 25.54 -14.43
CA ASP A 145 27.83 26.79 -14.36
C ASP A 145 28.18 27.25 -15.78
N SER A 146 28.23 28.57 -15.96
CA SER A 146 28.77 29.24 -17.15
C SER A 146 30.19 28.79 -17.55
N SER A 147 31.03 28.40 -16.57
CA SER A 147 32.39 27.90 -16.81
C SER A 147 32.45 26.39 -17.06
N SER A 148 31.37 25.66 -16.80
CA SER A 148 31.31 24.22 -16.99
C SER A 148 31.12 23.88 -18.47
N GLN A 149 31.82 22.85 -18.94
CA GLN A 149 31.62 22.28 -20.27
C GLN A 149 30.76 21.01 -20.24
N ILE A 150 30.27 20.62 -19.07
CA ILE A 150 29.44 19.43 -18.90
C ILE A 150 27.99 19.82 -19.18
N ASN A 151 27.47 19.35 -20.31
CA ASN A 151 26.05 19.45 -20.63
C ASN A 151 25.25 18.45 -19.80
N ARG A 152 24.09 18.89 -19.31
CA ARG A 152 23.08 18.09 -18.63
C ARG A 152 21.83 18.07 -19.49
N GLU A 153 21.25 16.90 -19.64
CA GLU A 153 19.99 16.70 -20.37
C GLU A 153 18.89 16.37 -19.37
N ALA A 154 17.82 17.16 -19.31
CA ALA A 154 16.69 16.91 -18.44
C ALA A 154 15.41 16.82 -19.27
N PRO A 155 14.54 15.81 -19.04
CA PRO A 155 13.30 15.69 -19.79
C PRO A 155 12.38 16.88 -19.50
N LEU A 156 11.60 17.33 -20.47
CA LEU A 156 10.70 18.47 -20.31
C LEU A 156 9.27 18.03 -20.03
N ILE A 157 8.78 17.09 -20.85
CA ILE A 157 7.45 16.50 -20.76
C ILE A 157 7.58 15.02 -20.44
N LEU A 158 6.71 14.51 -19.58
CA LEU A 158 6.67 13.10 -19.19
C LEU A 158 5.26 12.55 -19.44
N LEU A 159 5.17 11.67 -20.45
CA LEU A 159 3.94 11.01 -20.84
C LEU A 159 3.81 9.67 -20.09
N PRO A 160 2.78 9.45 -19.26
CA PRO A 160 2.57 8.20 -18.56
C PRO A 160 2.19 7.08 -19.54
N VAL A 161 2.94 5.98 -19.51
CA VAL A 161 2.77 4.88 -20.48
C VAL A 161 2.77 3.52 -19.81
N GLU A 162 2.34 2.50 -20.54
CA GLU A 162 2.44 1.10 -20.15
C GLU A 162 2.94 0.24 -21.32
N LEU A 163 3.58 -0.87 -20.99
CA LEU A 163 4.03 -1.87 -21.96
C LEU A 163 3.07 -3.06 -21.95
N ILE A 164 2.41 -3.28 -23.08
CA ILE A 164 1.45 -4.37 -23.28
C ILE A 164 2.14 -5.50 -24.01
N ARG A 165 2.22 -6.66 -23.35
CA ARG A 165 2.77 -7.86 -23.98
C ARG A 165 1.80 -8.42 -25.01
N ASN A 166 2.27 -8.62 -26.23
CA ASN A 166 1.55 -9.35 -27.26
C ASN A 166 1.82 -10.86 -27.10
N GLU A 167 0.83 -11.64 -26.69
CA GLU A 167 1.00 -13.06 -26.37
C GLU A 167 1.47 -13.90 -27.57
N ARG A 168 1.04 -13.55 -28.79
CA ARG A 168 1.33 -14.32 -30.01
C ARG A 168 2.77 -14.14 -30.49
N THR A 169 3.31 -12.94 -30.35
CA THR A 169 4.63 -12.57 -30.87
C THR A 169 5.67 -12.42 -29.77
N SER A 170 5.25 -12.42 -28.49
CA SER A 170 6.08 -12.10 -27.33
C SER A 170 6.85 -10.78 -27.45
N THR A 171 6.31 -9.84 -28.24
CA THR A 171 6.77 -8.45 -28.32
C THR A 171 5.99 -7.58 -27.34
N TYR A 172 6.46 -6.36 -27.12
CA TYR A 172 5.77 -5.35 -26.33
C TYR A 172 5.34 -4.20 -27.23
N ASP A 173 4.12 -3.72 -26.99
CA ASP A 173 3.58 -2.51 -27.58
C ASP A 173 3.49 -1.45 -26.47
N ILE A 174 3.65 -0.17 -26.81
CA ILE A 174 3.47 0.95 -25.88
C ILE A 174 2.07 1.53 -26.03
N ARG A 175 1.49 1.94 -24.90
CA ARG A 175 0.19 2.62 -24.83
C ARG A 175 0.26 3.76 -23.81
N CYS A 176 -0.38 4.89 -24.11
CA CYS A 176 -0.57 5.95 -23.13
C CYS A 176 -1.58 5.53 -22.07
N ARG A 177 -1.30 5.83 -20.81
CA ARG A 177 -2.31 5.72 -19.75
C ARG A 177 -3.31 6.88 -19.85
N ASP A 178 -4.46 6.75 -19.21
CA ASP A 178 -5.46 7.83 -19.12
C ASP A 178 -5.09 8.91 -18.08
N ASP A 179 -3.82 8.94 -17.63
CA ASP A 179 -3.29 9.87 -16.65
C ASP A 179 -2.95 11.21 -17.31
N ASP A 180 -3.03 12.31 -16.54
CA ASP A 180 -2.68 13.65 -17.04
C ASP A 180 -1.17 13.72 -17.39
N LEU A 181 -0.84 14.46 -18.45
CA LEU A 181 0.54 14.70 -18.85
C LEU A 181 1.25 15.58 -17.81
N SER A 182 2.50 15.26 -17.47
CA SER A 182 3.25 15.97 -16.43
C SER A 182 4.47 16.70 -16.98
N THR A 183 4.75 17.88 -16.43
CA THR A 183 6.05 18.54 -16.59
C THR A 183 7.06 17.99 -15.60
N ASN A 184 8.33 18.18 -15.91
CA ASN A 184 9.41 17.87 -15.01
C ASN A 184 9.54 18.91 -13.88
N LEU A 185 8.70 18.79 -12.85
CA LEU A 185 8.66 19.72 -11.73
C LEU A 185 9.96 19.76 -10.89
N PRO A 186 10.75 18.68 -10.68
CA PRO A 186 12.06 18.81 -10.02
C PRO A 186 13.05 19.68 -10.80
N LEU A 187 12.99 19.63 -12.14
CA LEU A 187 13.75 20.55 -12.97
C LEU A 187 13.24 21.99 -12.78
N GLN A 188 11.92 22.22 -12.78
CA GLN A 188 11.36 23.57 -12.55
C GLN A 188 11.83 24.15 -11.22
N GLU A 189 11.77 23.38 -10.13
CA GLU A 189 12.25 23.80 -8.81
C GLU A 189 13.74 24.08 -8.79
N ARG A 190 14.56 23.21 -9.41
CA ARG A 190 16.01 23.43 -9.50
C ARG A 190 16.32 24.72 -10.28
N LEU A 191 15.65 24.95 -11.40
CA LEU A 191 15.84 26.14 -12.22
C LEU A 191 15.41 27.43 -11.50
N LYS A 192 14.34 27.35 -10.71
CA LYS A 192 13.87 28.46 -9.87
C LYS A 192 14.85 28.79 -8.75
N GLN A 193 15.36 27.78 -8.04
CA GLN A 193 16.26 27.97 -6.90
C GLN A 193 17.67 28.40 -7.33
N ASP A 194 18.25 27.73 -8.33
CA ASP A 194 19.65 27.95 -8.73
C ASP A 194 19.80 29.13 -9.69
N PHE A 195 18.81 29.36 -10.57
CA PHE A 195 18.92 30.31 -11.68
C PHE A 195 17.84 31.39 -11.72
N GLY A 196 16.85 31.35 -10.82
CA GLY A 196 15.72 32.28 -10.80
C GLY A 196 14.78 32.14 -12.01
N LEU A 197 14.85 31.03 -12.74
CA LEU A 197 14.02 30.78 -13.92
C LEU A 197 12.75 30.04 -13.54
N ILE A 198 11.60 30.58 -13.93
CA ILE A 198 10.30 29.95 -13.73
C ILE A 198 9.86 29.40 -15.08
N LEU A 199 9.83 28.07 -15.21
CA LEU A 199 9.29 27.42 -16.39
C LEU A 199 7.75 27.52 -16.39
N PRO A 200 7.13 27.61 -17.58
CA PRO A 200 5.68 27.59 -17.70
C PRO A 200 5.10 26.22 -17.28
N ASP A 201 3.81 26.21 -16.98
CA ASP A 201 3.02 24.99 -16.89
C ASP A 201 2.39 24.65 -18.24
N ILE A 202 1.97 23.40 -18.42
CA ILE A 202 1.23 22.96 -19.62
C ILE A 202 -0.15 23.62 -19.61
N GLY A 203 -0.44 24.41 -20.64
CA GLY A 203 -1.75 25.08 -20.77
C GLY A 203 -2.87 24.14 -21.23
N GLU A 204 -4.10 24.44 -20.81
CA GLU A 204 -5.35 23.76 -21.23
C GLU A 204 -5.87 24.28 -22.59
N ALA A 205 -5.02 24.31 -23.62
CA ALA A 205 -5.47 24.72 -24.96
C ALA A 205 -6.12 23.53 -25.69
N GLU A 206 -7.23 23.78 -26.42
CA GLU A 206 -7.97 22.76 -27.18
C GLU A 206 -7.10 22.02 -28.23
N GLU A 207 -6.06 22.67 -28.74
CA GLU A 207 -5.08 22.12 -29.69
C GLU A 207 -3.64 22.21 -29.13
N TRP A 208 -3.45 21.82 -27.88
CA TRP A 208 -2.12 21.81 -27.28
C TRP A 208 -1.22 20.72 -27.90
N THR A 209 0.05 21.07 -28.17
CA THR A 209 1.10 20.15 -28.66
C THR A 209 2.39 20.32 -27.84
N PRO A 210 3.24 19.27 -27.74
CA PRO A 210 4.55 19.38 -27.11
C PRO A 210 5.39 20.55 -27.64
N ALA A 211 5.37 20.81 -28.95
CA ALA A 211 6.09 21.93 -29.56
C ALA A 211 5.68 23.31 -29.01
N HIS A 212 4.39 23.52 -28.66
CA HIS A 212 3.96 24.77 -28.03
C HIS A 212 4.66 25.00 -26.68
N TYR A 213 4.77 23.95 -25.86
CA TYR A 213 5.47 24.02 -24.59
C TYR A 213 6.98 24.23 -24.77
N PHE A 214 7.60 23.52 -25.72
CA PHE A 214 9.02 23.71 -26.02
C PHE A 214 9.34 25.14 -26.46
N ALA A 215 8.47 25.79 -27.23
CA ALA A 215 8.63 27.19 -27.62
C ALA A 215 8.61 28.11 -26.40
N GLN A 216 7.65 27.94 -25.48
CA GLN A 216 7.57 28.75 -24.25
C GLN A 216 8.80 28.55 -23.36
N VAL A 217 9.28 27.31 -23.20
CA VAL A 217 10.52 27.04 -22.45
C VAL A 217 11.72 27.67 -23.13
N SER A 218 11.78 27.66 -24.47
CA SER A 218 12.85 28.28 -25.25
C SER A 218 12.98 29.78 -24.98
N GLU A 219 11.84 30.49 -24.88
CA GLU A 219 11.81 31.92 -24.53
C GLU A 219 12.38 32.18 -23.13
N VAL A 220 12.05 31.34 -22.14
CA VAL A 220 12.54 31.48 -20.76
C VAL A 220 14.06 31.29 -20.68
N ILE A 221 14.61 30.34 -21.45
CA ILE A 221 16.05 30.03 -21.40
C ILE A 221 16.89 30.85 -22.38
N ALA A 222 16.28 31.67 -23.25
CA ALA A 222 16.97 32.38 -24.33
C ALA A 222 18.15 33.26 -23.84
N ALA A 223 18.06 33.78 -22.61
CA ALA A 223 19.11 34.59 -22.01
C ALA A 223 20.30 33.77 -21.45
N LYS A 224 20.23 32.44 -21.42
CA LYS A 224 21.28 31.56 -20.88
C LYS A 224 22.17 31.01 -21.99
N PRO A 225 23.47 31.38 -22.03
CA PRO A 225 24.37 30.90 -23.09
C PRO A 225 24.67 29.41 -22.94
N GLY A 226 24.65 28.69 -24.06
CA GLY A 226 24.94 27.24 -24.10
C GLY A 226 23.78 26.35 -23.65
N TRP A 227 22.60 26.92 -23.41
CA TRP A 227 21.38 26.18 -23.14
C TRP A 227 20.58 26.04 -24.43
N SER A 228 19.98 24.88 -24.65
CA SER A 228 19.17 24.59 -25.83
C SER A 228 18.11 23.55 -25.50
N ILE A 229 17.12 23.40 -26.37
CA ILE A 229 16.13 22.33 -26.28
C ILE A 229 16.37 21.38 -27.45
N ASP A 230 16.40 20.08 -27.14
CA ASP A 230 16.24 19.02 -28.12
C ASP A 230 14.75 18.62 -28.12
N PRO A 231 13.93 19.12 -29.06
CA PRO A 231 12.48 18.91 -29.06
C PRO A 231 12.09 17.47 -29.43
N ASP A 232 12.94 16.76 -30.18
CA ASP A 232 12.67 15.41 -30.69
C ASP A 232 13.39 14.32 -29.88
N GLY A 233 14.21 14.72 -28.90
CA GLY A 233 14.80 13.81 -27.92
C GLY A 233 13.71 13.04 -27.16
N MET A 234 13.74 11.71 -27.25
CA MET A 234 12.75 10.85 -26.61
C MET A 234 13.38 9.66 -25.90
N GLN A 235 12.89 9.38 -24.68
CA GLN A 235 13.35 8.25 -23.89
C GLN A 235 12.23 7.62 -23.08
N LEU A 236 12.04 6.32 -23.25
CA LEU A 236 11.22 5.50 -22.36
C LEU A 236 12.06 5.10 -21.14
N GLY A 237 11.58 5.38 -19.93
CA GLY A 237 12.32 5.05 -18.73
C GLY A 237 11.53 5.19 -17.44
N PHE A 238 12.20 4.87 -16.34
CA PHE A 238 11.64 5.03 -15.00
C PHE A 238 11.87 6.44 -14.45
N PHE A 239 10.77 7.11 -14.15
CA PHE A 239 10.70 8.42 -13.52
C PHE A 239 9.73 8.34 -12.35
N SER A 240 10.18 8.66 -11.14
CA SER A 240 9.34 8.60 -9.94
C SER A 240 9.04 10.01 -9.44
N PHE A 241 7.76 10.33 -9.32
CA PHE A 241 7.24 11.58 -8.79
C PHE A 241 6.71 11.46 -7.36
N ALA A 242 6.77 10.28 -6.75
CA ALA A 242 6.17 10.04 -5.43
C ALA A 242 6.71 11.03 -4.37
N LYS A 243 8.03 11.23 -4.35
CA LYS A 243 8.69 12.20 -3.44
C LYS A 243 8.24 13.64 -3.67
N LEU A 244 7.82 13.96 -4.89
CA LEU A 244 7.46 15.32 -5.29
C LEU A 244 6.01 15.66 -4.93
N LEU A 245 5.08 14.70 -5.07
CA LEU A 245 3.73 14.85 -4.51
C LEU A 245 3.83 15.08 -3.00
N MET A 246 4.63 14.26 -2.31
CA MET A 246 4.91 14.45 -0.89
C MET A 246 5.55 15.82 -0.60
N HIS A 247 6.46 16.31 -1.45
CA HIS A 247 7.04 17.64 -1.29
C HIS A 247 5.98 18.76 -1.34
N ARG A 248 5.02 18.66 -2.26
CA ARG A 248 3.91 19.62 -2.38
C ARG A 248 2.94 19.48 -1.22
N ASP A 249 2.60 18.25 -0.82
CA ASP A 249 1.68 17.98 0.28
C ASP A 249 2.23 18.42 1.64
N LEU A 250 3.56 18.50 1.76
CA LEU A 250 4.25 19.04 2.95
C LEU A 250 4.45 20.56 2.90
N ASP A 251 3.88 21.26 1.93
CA ASP A 251 3.94 22.72 1.85
C ASP A 251 2.95 23.36 2.85
N PRO A 252 3.42 24.09 3.88
CA PRO A 252 2.53 24.70 4.87
C PRO A 252 1.50 25.67 4.26
N GLU A 253 1.81 26.28 3.11
CA GLU A 253 0.89 27.19 2.42
C GLU A 253 -0.35 26.48 1.83
N THR A 254 -0.26 25.16 1.64
CA THR A 254 -1.33 24.35 1.04
C THR A 254 -2.26 23.71 2.05
N TRP A 255 -1.96 23.81 3.35
CA TRP A 255 -2.72 23.13 4.38
C TRP A 255 -4.02 23.86 4.75
N PRO A 256 -5.10 23.13 5.05
CA PRO A 256 -6.33 23.73 5.57
C PRO A 256 -6.12 24.34 6.97
N GLU A 257 -7.07 25.16 7.44
CA GLU A 257 -7.05 25.73 8.79
C GLU A 257 -6.87 24.64 9.85
N GLY A 258 -5.94 24.85 10.80
CA GLY A 258 -5.48 23.84 11.77
C GLY A 258 -4.23 23.07 11.32
N GLY A 259 -3.94 22.98 10.02
CA GLY A 259 -2.67 22.49 9.48
C GLY A 259 -2.25 21.06 9.86
N VAL A 260 -1.23 20.52 9.18
CA VAL A 260 -0.60 19.24 9.56
C VAL A 260 0.21 19.39 10.85
N ALA A 261 0.74 20.59 11.12
CA ALA A 261 1.59 20.87 12.27
C ALA A 261 0.85 20.93 13.62
N GLU A 262 -0.46 21.19 13.65
CA GLU A 262 -1.23 21.21 14.91
C GLU A 262 -1.87 19.85 15.22
N ASN A 263 -1.82 18.90 14.28
CA ASN A 263 -2.36 17.56 14.48
C ASN A 263 -1.64 16.84 15.64
N GLU A 264 -2.41 16.31 16.59
CA GLU A 264 -1.89 15.66 17.79
C GLU A 264 -0.99 14.45 17.48
N LEU A 265 -1.34 13.64 16.48
CA LEU A 265 -0.54 12.48 16.09
C LEU A 265 0.80 12.90 15.49
N VAL A 266 0.81 13.95 14.66
CA VAL A 266 2.03 14.49 14.05
C VAL A 266 2.94 15.11 15.12
N ARG A 267 2.38 15.89 16.04
CA ARG A 267 3.12 16.46 17.17
C ARG A 267 3.69 15.38 18.08
N GLY A 268 2.90 14.37 18.41
CA GLY A 268 3.34 13.21 19.20
C GLY A 268 4.47 12.45 18.52
N LEU A 269 4.39 12.23 17.20
CA LEU A 269 5.43 11.53 16.45
C LEU A 269 6.74 12.32 16.34
N LEU A 270 6.67 13.64 16.11
CA LEU A 270 7.83 14.46 15.77
C LEU A 270 8.46 15.21 16.95
N SER A 271 7.74 15.41 18.05
CA SER A 271 8.19 16.30 19.13
C SER A 271 7.81 15.87 20.54
N GLU A 272 6.54 15.58 20.80
CA GLU A 272 6.00 15.46 22.16
C GLU A 272 6.02 14.03 22.70
N GLY A 273 6.12 13.03 21.82
CA GLY A 273 5.87 11.64 22.17
C GLY A 273 4.38 11.37 22.37
N PHE A 274 4.04 10.11 22.62
CA PHE A 274 2.67 9.71 22.95
C PHE A 274 2.58 9.46 24.46
N ALA A 275 1.59 10.06 25.11
CA ALA A 275 1.25 9.70 26.48
C ALA A 275 0.73 8.27 26.52
N HIS A 276 1.05 7.53 27.59
CA HIS A 276 0.47 6.21 27.79
C HIS A 276 -1.00 6.36 28.20
N GLU A 277 -1.91 6.01 27.30
CA GLU A 277 -3.32 5.82 27.62
C GLU A 277 -3.52 4.40 28.16
N PRO A 278 -4.14 4.23 29.34
CA PRO A 278 -4.45 2.91 29.85
C PRO A 278 -5.48 2.25 28.93
N SER A 279 -5.27 0.96 28.61
CA SER A 279 -6.25 0.16 27.88
C SER A 279 -7.60 0.18 28.59
N ILE A 280 -8.67 0.25 27.79
CA ILE A 280 -10.05 0.26 28.30
C ILE A 280 -10.38 -1.13 28.87
N PHE A 281 -9.81 -2.19 28.27
CA PHE A 281 -9.97 -3.55 28.71
C PHE A 281 -8.65 -4.11 29.26
N GLY A 282 -8.71 -4.70 30.45
CA GLY A 282 -7.62 -5.47 31.03
C GLY A 282 -7.37 -6.79 30.28
N PRO A 283 -6.19 -7.41 30.48
CA PRO A 283 -5.85 -8.69 29.84
C PRO A 283 -6.84 -9.81 30.21
N GLU A 284 -7.27 -9.86 31.47
CA GLU A 284 -8.17 -10.89 32.03
C GLU A 284 -9.66 -10.51 31.99
N ASP A 285 -10.00 -9.36 31.38
CA ASP A 285 -11.38 -8.91 31.33
C ASP A 285 -12.24 -9.84 30.47
N ARG A 286 -13.38 -10.26 31.06
CA ARG A 286 -14.41 -11.04 30.37
C ARG A 286 -15.31 -10.12 29.55
N LEU A 287 -15.00 -9.98 28.26
CA LEU A 287 -15.70 -9.09 27.34
C LEU A 287 -17.22 -9.31 27.32
N ASP A 288 -17.66 -10.57 27.40
CA ASP A 288 -19.08 -10.93 27.42
C ASP A 288 -19.84 -10.34 28.61
N THR A 289 -19.16 -10.01 29.71
CA THR A 289 -19.78 -9.33 30.86
C THR A 289 -19.80 -7.81 30.72
N LEU A 290 -18.94 -7.25 29.86
CA LEU A 290 -18.75 -5.81 29.68
C LEU A 290 -19.49 -5.27 28.45
N LEU A 291 -19.74 -6.12 27.44
CA LEU A 291 -20.32 -5.74 26.16
C LEU A 291 -21.65 -6.45 25.94
N ASP A 292 -22.65 -5.71 25.47
CA ASP A 292 -23.91 -6.28 25.01
C ASP A 292 -23.74 -6.82 23.57
N PRO A 293 -24.19 -8.04 23.23
CA PRO A 293 -24.07 -8.54 21.86
C PRO A 293 -24.79 -7.68 20.83
N ALA A 294 -25.76 -6.86 21.25
CA ALA A 294 -26.42 -5.89 20.39
C ALA A 294 -25.51 -4.72 19.98
N GLU A 295 -24.47 -4.43 20.76
CA GLU A 295 -23.54 -3.33 20.53
C GLU A 295 -22.29 -3.77 19.75
N ILE A 296 -22.04 -5.08 19.65
CA ILE A 296 -20.87 -5.64 18.97
C ILE A 296 -21.11 -5.63 17.46
N ILE A 297 -20.30 -4.86 16.73
CA ILE A 297 -20.38 -4.74 15.28
C ILE A 297 -19.22 -5.51 14.64
N GLN A 298 -19.50 -6.73 14.21
CA GLN A 298 -18.53 -7.61 13.56
C GLN A 298 -19.15 -8.24 12.32
N VAL A 299 -18.48 -8.13 11.19
CA VAL A 299 -18.94 -8.66 9.89
C VAL A 299 -18.29 -9.98 9.52
N ILE A 300 -17.22 -10.33 10.22
CA ILE A 300 -16.55 -11.63 10.21
C ILE A 300 -16.17 -12.00 11.64
N ASP A 301 -15.95 -13.29 11.88
CA ASP A 301 -15.57 -13.80 13.20
C ASP A 301 -14.39 -13.02 13.79
N ALA A 302 -14.33 -12.89 15.11
CA ALA A 302 -13.20 -12.31 15.81
C ALA A 302 -13.00 -13.03 17.13
N ASP A 303 -11.74 -13.29 17.49
CA ASP A 303 -11.43 -13.77 18.84
C ASP A 303 -11.52 -12.63 19.87
N ALA A 304 -11.36 -12.96 21.16
CA ALA A 304 -11.44 -11.98 22.24
C ALA A 304 -10.37 -10.88 22.12
N SER A 305 -9.15 -11.20 21.68
CA SER A 305 -8.08 -10.21 21.53
C SER A 305 -8.35 -9.24 20.38
N GLN A 306 -8.89 -9.75 19.27
CA GLN A 306 -9.31 -8.93 18.13
C GLN A 306 -10.53 -8.06 18.50
N THR A 307 -11.47 -8.60 19.25
CA THR A 307 -12.65 -7.87 19.74
C THR A 307 -12.25 -6.71 20.66
N LYS A 308 -11.29 -6.91 21.56
CA LYS A 308 -10.71 -5.84 22.39
C LYS A 308 -10.20 -4.69 21.53
N VAL A 309 -9.37 -5.00 20.53
CA VAL A 309 -8.81 -3.99 19.61
C VAL A 309 -9.92 -3.22 18.90
N ILE A 310 -10.94 -3.90 18.38
CA ILE A 310 -12.05 -3.26 17.65
C ILE A 310 -12.78 -2.28 18.58
N GLU A 311 -13.13 -2.71 19.79
CA GLU A 311 -13.89 -1.90 20.74
C GLU A 311 -13.10 -0.73 21.33
N GLU A 312 -11.80 -0.88 21.57
CA GLU A 312 -10.94 0.24 21.97
C GLU A 312 -10.87 1.32 20.89
N VAL A 313 -10.69 0.94 19.63
CA VAL A 313 -10.66 1.91 18.52
C VAL A 313 -12.02 2.57 18.30
N ARG A 314 -13.12 1.82 18.42
CA ARG A 314 -14.48 2.40 18.35
C ARG A 314 -14.71 3.48 19.41
N ARG A 315 -14.19 3.26 20.62
CA ARG A 315 -14.22 4.21 21.76
C ARG A 315 -13.24 5.38 21.62
N GLY A 316 -12.42 5.41 20.57
CA GLY A 316 -11.57 6.54 20.22
C GLY A 316 -10.08 6.37 20.56
N SER A 317 -9.67 5.21 21.08
CA SER A 317 -8.26 4.96 21.42
C SER A 317 -7.39 4.81 20.18
N SER A 318 -6.16 5.34 20.25
CA SER A 318 -5.12 5.13 19.24
C SER A 318 -4.21 3.99 19.65
N LEU A 319 -4.09 2.94 18.82
CA LEU A 319 -3.45 1.69 19.20
C LEU A 319 -2.36 1.25 18.24
N VAL A 320 -1.33 0.60 18.78
CA VAL A 320 -0.35 -0.16 18.01
C VAL A 320 -0.61 -1.65 18.25
N VAL A 321 -1.04 -2.35 17.20
CA VAL A 321 -1.43 -3.77 17.29
C VAL A 321 -0.36 -4.64 16.65
N GLN A 322 0.27 -5.50 17.45
CA GLN A 322 1.25 -6.46 16.97
C GLN A 322 0.65 -7.87 16.90
N GLY A 323 0.74 -8.50 15.75
CA GLY A 323 0.26 -9.88 15.54
C GLY A 323 1.26 -10.69 14.72
N PRO A 324 1.68 -11.89 15.19
CA PRO A 324 2.46 -12.84 14.40
C PRO A 324 1.82 -13.17 13.03
N PRO A 325 2.57 -13.71 12.05
CA PRO A 325 1.99 -14.20 10.80
C PRO A 325 0.86 -15.21 11.07
N GLY A 326 -0.26 -15.10 10.33
CA GLY A 326 -1.41 -16.00 10.48
C GLY A 326 -2.43 -15.63 11.57
N THR A 327 -2.20 -14.61 12.39
CA THR A 327 -3.11 -14.20 13.49
C THR A 327 -4.33 -13.37 13.08
N GLY A 328 -4.72 -13.41 11.80
CA GLY A 328 -5.95 -12.75 11.34
C GLY A 328 -5.92 -11.21 11.33
N LYS A 329 -4.74 -10.55 11.25
CA LYS A 329 -4.63 -9.07 11.21
C LYS A 329 -5.57 -8.41 10.19
N SER A 330 -5.62 -8.90 8.95
CA SER A 330 -6.53 -8.37 7.92
C SER A 330 -8.00 -8.53 8.29
N GLN A 331 -8.34 -9.55 9.07
CA GLN A 331 -9.67 -9.79 9.59
C GLN A 331 -10.02 -8.79 10.70
N THR A 332 -9.10 -8.52 11.62
CA THR A 332 -9.25 -7.42 12.60
C THR A 332 -9.47 -6.07 11.90
N ILE A 333 -8.68 -5.76 10.88
CA ILE A 333 -8.81 -4.51 10.10
C ILE A 333 -10.19 -4.42 9.41
N THR A 334 -10.66 -5.52 8.82
CA THR A 334 -11.96 -5.57 8.14
C THR A 334 -13.10 -5.23 9.12
N ASN A 335 -13.09 -5.84 10.31
CA ASN A 335 -14.09 -5.56 11.34
C ASN A 335 -13.99 -4.13 11.87
N LEU A 336 -12.77 -3.61 12.06
CA LEU A 336 -12.54 -2.23 12.52
C LEU A 336 -13.11 -1.22 11.51
N ILE A 337 -12.86 -1.39 10.21
CA ILE A 337 -13.42 -0.53 9.15
C ILE A 337 -14.94 -0.62 9.16
N ALA A 338 -15.50 -1.83 9.22
CA ALA A 338 -16.94 -2.03 9.22
C ALA A 338 -17.63 -1.39 10.44
N ALA A 339 -17.05 -1.54 11.63
CA ALA A 339 -17.58 -0.98 12.86
C ALA A 339 -17.48 0.55 12.88
N ALA A 340 -16.36 1.13 12.43
CA ALA A 340 -16.22 2.57 12.31
C ALA A 340 -17.21 3.16 11.28
N ALA A 341 -17.42 2.48 10.15
CA ALA A 341 -18.41 2.88 9.16
C ALA A 341 -19.85 2.78 9.71
N HIS A 342 -20.16 1.75 10.50
CA HIS A 342 -21.44 1.63 11.19
C HIS A 342 -21.69 2.80 12.16
N ASP A 343 -20.65 3.24 12.86
CA ASP A 343 -20.70 4.40 13.77
C ASP A 343 -20.70 5.76 13.01
N GLY A 344 -20.81 5.74 11.66
CA GLY A 344 -20.88 6.95 10.82
C GLY A 344 -19.55 7.66 10.60
N LYS A 345 -18.41 7.03 10.92
CA LYS A 345 -17.07 7.61 10.76
C LYS A 345 -16.54 7.40 9.34
N THR A 346 -15.71 8.35 8.88
CA THR A 346 -14.90 8.19 7.67
C THR A 346 -13.60 7.48 7.98
N VAL A 347 -13.21 6.50 7.17
CA VAL A 347 -12.00 5.70 7.40
C VAL A 347 -11.06 5.81 6.20
N LEU A 348 -9.82 6.26 6.44
CA LEU A 348 -8.73 6.18 5.47
C LEU A 348 -7.84 5.00 5.83
N PHE A 349 -7.88 3.95 5.01
CA PHE A 349 -7.01 2.79 5.18
C PHE A 349 -5.76 2.94 4.31
N VAL A 350 -4.58 2.95 4.94
CA VAL A 350 -3.29 3.09 4.27
C VAL A 350 -2.44 1.85 4.55
N ALA A 351 -1.81 1.31 3.51
CA ALA A 351 -0.83 0.23 3.64
C ALA A 351 0.29 0.43 2.62
N GLU A 352 1.49 -0.06 2.96
CA GLU A 352 2.67 0.05 2.09
C GLU A 352 2.51 -0.79 0.81
N LYS A 353 1.86 -1.95 0.91
CA LYS A 353 1.75 -2.93 -0.19
C LYS A 353 0.33 -3.05 -0.72
N MET A 354 0.18 -3.05 -2.04
CA MET A 354 -1.13 -3.27 -2.69
C MET A 354 -1.79 -4.60 -2.29
N ALA A 355 -1.01 -5.66 -2.09
CA ALA A 355 -1.53 -6.95 -1.64
C ALA A 355 -2.25 -6.87 -0.28
N ALA A 356 -1.83 -5.97 0.62
CA ALA A 356 -2.52 -5.77 1.89
C ALA A 356 -3.85 -5.02 1.70
N LEU A 357 -3.86 -4.02 0.81
CA LEU A 357 -5.06 -3.28 0.44
C LEU A 357 -6.10 -4.20 -0.20
N SER A 358 -5.70 -5.00 -1.19
CA SER A 358 -6.60 -5.90 -1.93
C SER A 358 -7.21 -6.97 -1.04
N VAL A 359 -6.43 -7.57 -0.12
CA VAL A 359 -6.94 -8.60 0.80
C VAL A 359 -8.03 -8.05 1.72
N VAL A 360 -7.89 -6.82 2.22
CA VAL A 360 -8.90 -6.19 3.07
C VAL A 360 -10.11 -5.79 2.24
N TYR A 361 -9.90 -5.19 1.07
CA TYR A 361 -10.97 -4.82 0.16
C TYR A 361 -11.82 -6.05 -0.25
N ASP A 362 -11.19 -7.14 -0.69
CA ASP A 362 -11.88 -8.37 -1.07
C ASP A 362 -12.74 -8.93 0.06
N ARG A 363 -12.30 -8.77 1.31
CA ARG A 363 -13.08 -9.19 2.49
C ARG A 363 -14.29 -8.29 2.70
N LEU A 364 -14.12 -6.97 2.61
CA LEU A 364 -15.24 -6.01 2.68
C LEU A 364 -16.26 -6.26 1.56
N VAL A 365 -15.80 -6.56 0.34
CA VAL A 365 -16.69 -6.91 -0.78
C VAL A 365 -17.45 -8.21 -0.48
N LYS A 366 -16.76 -9.25 0.01
CA LYS A 366 -17.39 -10.54 0.37
C LYS A 366 -18.44 -10.42 1.47
N THR A 367 -18.28 -9.46 2.39
CA THR A 367 -19.28 -9.17 3.44
C THR A 367 -20.39 -8.23 2.97
N GLY A 368 -20.37 -7.79 1.71
CA GLY A 368 -21.39 -6.91 1.14
C GLY A 368 -21.15 -5.42 1.38
N LEU A 369 -19.99 -5.03 1.87
CA LEU A 369 -19.61 -3.64 2.16
C LEU A 369 -18.89 -2.94 1.00
N ARG A 370 -18.99 -3.47 -0.23
CA ARG A 370 -18.37 -2.84 -1.41
C ARG A 370 -18.80 -1.38 -1.59
N ASP A 371 -20.07 -1.09 -1.35
CA ASP A 371 -20.66 0.22 -1.67
C ASP A 371 -20.18 1.35 -0.75
N ILE A 372 -19.59 1.02 0.40
CA ILE A 372 -18.97 2.00 1.31
C ILE A 372 -17.45 2.13 1.11
N CYS A 373 -16.88 1.38 0.17
CA CYS A 373 -15.46 1.39 -0.12
C CYS A 373 -15.16 2.25 -1.36
N LEU A 374 -14.14 3.09 -1.27
CA LEU A 374 -13.58 3.79 -2.42
C LEU A 374 -12.10 3.45 -2.57
N GLU A 375 -11.75 2.77 -3.65
CA GLU A 375 -10.36 2.39 -3.94
C GLU A 375 -9.63 3.50 -4.70
N LEU A 376 -8.68 4.14 -4.03
CA LEU A 376 -7.79 5.15 -4.60
C LEU A 376 -6.39 4.53 -4.82
N HIS A 377 -6.20 3.80 -5.92
CA HIS A 377 -4.88 3.30 -6.34
C HIS A 377 -4.60 3.73 -7.78
N SER A 378 -3.35 3.71 -8.27
CA SER A 378 -2.99 4.30 -9.58
C SER A 378 -3.77 3.81 -10.80
N ARG A 379 -4.52 2.70 -10.72
CA ARG A 379 -5.48 2.28 -11.78
C ARG A 379 -6.78 3.08 -11.78
N SER A 380 -7.13 3.75 -10.68
CA SER A 380 -8.33 4.60 -10.51
C SER A 380 -8.07 6.10 -10.72
N ALA A 381 -6.88 6.49 -11.20
CA ALA A 381 -6.61 7.82 -11.76
C ALA A 381 -7.43 8.11 -13.04
N ASN A 382 -8.15 7.12 -13.56
CA ASN A 382 -9.20 7.38 -14.53
C ASN A 382 -10.37 8.10 -13.83
N LYS A 383 -10.39 9.44 -13.89
CA LYS A 383 -11.47 10.31 -13.38
C LYS A 383 -12.86 9.79 -13.76
N LYS A 384 -12.98 9.15 -14.94
CA LYS A 384 -14.21 8.49 -15.40
C LYS A 384 -14.58 7.26 -14.58
N ALA A 385 -13.64 6.39 -14.26
CA ALA A 385 -13.88 5.21 -13.43
C ALA A 385 -14.28 5.62 -12.01
N LEU A 386 -13.61 6.63 -11.45
CA LEU A 386 -14.00 7.23 -10.16
C LEU A 386 -15.43 7.79 -10.21
N ALA A 387 -15.77 8.58 -11.24
CA ALA A 387 -17.11 9.11 -11.41
C ALA A 387 -18.17 8.01 -11.57
N GLN A 388 -17.85 6.94 -12.28
CA GLN A 388 -18.73 5.77 -12.42
C GLN A 388 -18.95 5.07 -11.09
N GLU A 389 -17.89 4.89 -10.28
CA GLU A 389 -18.00 4.25 -8.97
C GLU A 389 -18.81 5.11 -7.98
N LEU A 390 -18.57 6.42 -7.96
CA LEU A 390 -19.39 7.37 -7.18
C LEU A 390 -20.85 7.32 -7.61
N GLY A 391 -21.13 7.32 -8.92
CA GLY A 391 -22.48 7.18 -9.46
C GLY A 391 -23.15 5.86 -9.03
N ARG A 392 -22.41 4.75 -9.06
CA ARG A 392 -22.88 3.43 -8.62
C ARG A 392 -23.29 3.44 -7.14
N THR A 393 -22.43 3.99 -6.26
CA THR A 393 -22.69 4.07 -4.82
C THR A 393 -23.88 4.98 -4.50
N LEU A 394 -23.99 6.13 -5.15
CA LEU A 394 -25.13 7.03 -4.97
C LEU A 394 -26.46 6.35 -5.33
N MET A 395 -26.49 5.54 -6.39
CA MET A 395 -27.69 4.77 -6.75
C MET A 395 -28.02 3.65 -5.74
N ALA A 396 -27.00 3.01 -5.15
CA ALA A 396 -27.18 1.93 -4.19
C ALA A 396 -27.80 2.38 -2.85
N SER A 397 -27.59 3.64 -2.46
CA SER A 397 -28.13 4.24 -1.21
C SER A 397 -29.67 4.26 -1.10
N THR A 398 -30.38 3.93 -2.18
CA THR A 398 -31.85 3.87 -2.24
C THR A 398 -32.45 2.55 -1.74
N ARG A 399 -31.63 1.55 -1.39
CA ARG A 399 -32.11 0.23 -0.96
C ARG A 399 -32.47 0.23 0.53
N THR A 400 -33.65 -0.28 0.85
CA THR A 400 -34.06 -0.62 2.22
C THR A 400 -33.20 -1.74 2.78
N LEU A 401 -32.58 -1.50 3.94
CA LEU A 401 -31.83 -2.51 4.67
C LEU A 401 -32.79 -3.57 5.25
N PRO A 402 -32.40 -4.86 5.23
CA PRO A 402 -33.17 -5.90 5.90
C PRO A 402 -33.26 -5.63 7.40
N THR A 403 -34.39 -6.01 7.99
CA THR A 403 -34.70 -5.80 9.41
C THR A 403 -33.69 -6.50 10.32
N VAL A 404 -33.35 -5.83 11.41
CA VAL A 404 -32.33 -6.20 12.40
C VAL A 404 -32.48 -7.64 12.92
N SER A 405 -31.33 -8.32 13.08
CA SER A 405 -31.17 -9.62 13.74
C SER A 405 -31.83 -9.65 15.13
N ASP A 406 -32.32 -10.82 15.57
CA ASP A 406 -32.86 -11.05 16.91
C ASP A 406 -31.73 -11.01 17.97
N THR A 407 -31.35 -9.79 18.38
CA THR A 407 -30.29 -9.54 19.37
C THR A 407 -30.60 -10.16 20.72
N ALA A 408 -31.89 -10.32 21.06
CA ALA A 408 -32.31 -10.98 22.30
C ALA A 408 -31.97 -12.48 22.27
N ARG A 409 -32.16 -13.15 21.12
CA ARG A 409 -31.70 -14.53 20.94
C ARG A 409 -30.19 -14.66 21.04
N LEU A 410 -29.42 -13.75 20.42
CA LEU A 410 -27.96 -13.73 20.52
C LEU A 410 -27.49 -13.65 21.98
N ARG A 411 -28.09 -12.73 22.76
CA ARG A 411 -27.77 -12.58 24.18
C ARG A 411 -28.06 -13.85 24.98
N ARG A 412 -29.25 -14.46 24.80
CA ARG A 412 -29.59 -15.72 25.48
C ARG A 412 -28.61 -16.84 25.15
N THR A 413 -28.29 -17.03 23.87
CA THR A 413 -27.34 -18.08 23.46
C THR A 413 -25.95 -17.86 24.06
N ARG A 414 -25.46 -16.63 24.09
CA ARG A 414 -24.18 -16.30 24.73
C ARG A 414 -24.22 -16.60 26.23
N ASP A 415 -25.28 -16.16 26.93
CA ASP A 415 -25.39 -16.35 28.37
C ASP A 415 -25.51 -17.84 28.74
N ASP A 416 -26.20 -18.65 27.91
CA ASP A 416 -26.25 -20.11 28.05
C ASP A 416 -24.86 -20.76 27.88
N LEU A 417 -24.08 -20.32 26.89
CA LEU A 417 -22.71 -20.80 26.67
C LEU A 417 -21.77 -20.39 27.83
N ASN A 418 -21.87 -19.15 28.30
CA ASN A 418 -21.09 -18.67 29.43
C ASN A 418 -21.43 -19.44 30.71
N ARG A 419 -22.70 -19.78 30.92
CA ARG A 419 -23.12 -20.60 32.06
C ARG A 419 -22.44 -21.96 32.08
N ILE A 420 -22.25 -22.60 30.92
CA ILE A 420 -21.53 -23.88 30.84
C ILE A 420 -20.07 -23.69 31.29
N SER A 421 -19.41 -22.63 30.80
CA SER A 421 -18.03 -22.30 31.21
C SER A 421 -17.95 -22.03 32.71
N ASP A 422 -18.87 -21.24 33.26
CA ASP A 422 -18.89 -20.90 34.68
C ASP A 422 -19.11 -22.15 35.55
N LEU A 423 -19.99 -23.07 35.14
CA LEU A 423 -20.20 -24.34 35.83
C LEU A 423 -18.95 -25.23 35.83
N LEU A 424 -18.16 -25.23 34.77
CA LEU A 424 -16.90 -25.98 34.71
C LEU A 424 -15.83 -25.40 35.65
N HIS A 425 -15.89 -24.11 35.97
CA HIS A 425 -14.95 -23.42 36.85
C HIS A 425 -15.48 -23.24 38.28
N LEU A 426 -16.67 -23.73 38.59
CA LEU A 426 -17.22 -23.71 39.94
C LEU A 426 -16.83 -24.98 40.70
N PRO A 427 -16.26 -24.89 41.92
CA PRO A 427 -16.05 -26.05 42.78
C PRO A 427 -17.36 -26.78 43.08
N ILE A 428 -17.34 -28.11 43.04
CA ILE A 428 -18.52 -28.93 43.34
C ILE A 428 -18.91 -28.79 44.82
N ALA A 429 -17.93 -28.66 45.71
CA ALA A 429 -18.12 -28.31 47.11
C ALA A 429 -17.01 -27.35 47.59
N PRO A 430 -17.21 -26.62 48.72
CA PRO A 430 -16.17 -25.75 49.26
C PRO A 430 -14.88 -26.52 49.54
N GLY A 431 -13.76 -26.07 48.96
CA GLY A 431 -12.46 -26.71 49.10
C GLY A 431 -12.21 -27.92 48.17
N THR A 432 -13.08 -28.16 47.18
CA THR A 432 -12.81 -29.17 46.14
C THR A 432 -12.28 -28.54 44.86
N GLU A 433 -11.66 -29.35 44.01
CA GLU A 433 -11.33 -28.96 42.65
C GLU A 433 -12.58 -28.64 41.81
N THR A 434 -12.37 -27.81 40.80
CA THR A 434 -13.37 -27.52 39.76
C THR A 434 -13.42 -28.67 38.75
N PRO A 435 -14.55 -28.90 38.07
CA PRO A 435 -14.61 -29.83 36.96
C PRO A 435 -13.52 -29.59 35.90
N PHE A 436 -13.20 -28.32 35.62
CA PHE A 436 -12.12 -27.95 34.69
C PHE A 436 -10.74 -28.44 35.15
N GLN A 437 -10.41 -28.29 36.43
CA GLN A 437 -9.16 -28.80 37.00
C GLN A 437 -9.08 -30.33 36.93
N ALA A 438 -10.16 -31.02 37.34
CA ALA A 438 -10.21 -32.48 37.29
C ALA A 438 -10.08 -33.00 35.85
N MET A 439 -10.76 -32.37 34.88
CA MET A 439 -10.63 -32.69 33.45
C MET A 439 -9.22 -32.42 32.92
N SER A 440 -8.59 -31.32 33.35
CA SER A 440 -7.21 -30.98 32.99
C SER A 440 -6.23 -32.02 33.51
N GLU A 441 -6.44 -32.51 34.74
CA GLU A 441 -5.60 -33.55 35.33
C GLU A 441 -5.76 -34.89 34.60
N ILE A 442 -7.00 -35.31 34.31
CA ILE A 442 -7.28 -36.52 33.51
C ILE A 442 -6.60 -36.41 32.14
N THR A 443 -6.70 -35.25 31.48
CA THR A 443 -6.07 -35.01 30.18
C THR A 443 -4.54 -35.10 30.28
N ARG A 444 -3.94 -34.66 31.40
CA ARG A 444 -2.50 -34.82 31.66
C ARG A 444 -2.09 -36.29 31.77
N PHE A 445 -2.90 -37.14 32.40
CA PHE A 445 -2.66 -38.58 32.47
C PHE A 445 -2.73 -39.23 31.09
N ILE A 446 -3.76 -38.89 30.30
CA ILE A 446 -3.90 -39.34 28.91
C ILE A 446 -2.68 -38.95 28.07
N GLY A 447 -2.23 -37.69 28.16
CA GLY A 447 -1.04 -37.20 27.45
C GLY A 447 0.26 -37.91 27.85
N ARG A 448 0.32 -38.49 29.06
CA ARG A 448 1.43 -39.32 29.55
C ARG A 448 1.26 -40.81 29.24
N ASN A 449 0.19 -41.21 28.56
CA ASN A 449 -0.16 -42.60 28.28
C ASN A 449 -0.35 -43.45 29.57
N VAL A 450 -0.77 -42.83 30.66
CA VAL A 450 -1.05 -43.48 31.95
C VAL A 450 -2.55 -43.43 32.20
N SER A 451 -3.13 -44.51 32.72
CA SER A 451 -4.55 -44.50 33.09
C SER A 451 -4.77 -43.61 34.32
N PRO A 452 -5.72 -42.66 34.30
CA PRO A 452 -6.06 -41.88 35.48
C PRO A 452 -6.50 -42.83 36.60
N PRO A 453 -6.18 -42.52 37.87
CA PRO A 453 -6.63 -43.33 39.00
C PRO A 453 -8.16 -43.36 39.02
N SER A 454 -8.74 -44.55 38.89
CA SER A 454 -10.18 -44.76 38.93
C SER A 454 -10.55 -45.62 40.13
N ILE A 455 -11.65 -45.29 40.78
CA ILE A 455 -12.26 -46.17 41.78
C ILE A 455 -13.29 -47.01 41.01
N PRO A 456 -13.10 -48.33 40.88
CA PRO A 456 -14.10 -49.18 40.23
C PRO A 456 -15.38 -49.15 41.06
N LEU A 457 -16.47 -48.67 40.46
CA LEU A 457 -17.78 -48.58 41.11
C LEU A 457 -18.64 -49.84 40.89
N ASP A 458 -18.30 -50.64 39.87
CA ASP A 458 -19.03 -51.86 39.52
C ASP A 458 -18.90 -52.91 40.63
N GLY A 459 -20.04 -53.44 41.10
CA GLY A 459 -20.09 -54.49 42.11
C GLY A 459 -20.13 -53.99 43.56
N LEU A 460 -20.10 -52.67 43.83
CA LEU A 460 -20.26 -52.07 45.17
C LEU A 460 -21.50 -52.60 45.91
N GLU A 461 -22.60 -52.80 45.19
CA GLU A 461 -23.85 -53.38 45.68
C GLU A 461 -23.72 -54.86 46.10
N LEU A 462 -22.80 -55.62 45.51
CA LEU A 462 -22.57 -57.05 45.76
C LEU A 462 -21.60 -57.32 46.92
N HIS A 463 -20.87 -56.31 47.40
CA HIS A 463 -19.97 -56.47 48.54
C HIS A 463 -20.74 -56.66 49.85
N GLY A 464 -20.42 -57.74 50.58
CA GLY A 464 -20.90 -57.96 51.95
C GLY A 464 -20.40 -56.91 52.95
N SER A 465 -20.92 -56.95 54.17
CA SER A 465 -20.53 -56.08 55.32
C SER A 465 -19.03 -55.82 55.38
N ASP A 466 -18.24 -56.89 55.33
CA ASP A 466 -16.81 -56.84 55.60
C ASP A 466 -16.04 -56.25 54.42
N ALA A 467 -16.43 -56.60 53.18
CA ALA A 467 -15.82 -56.02 51.99
C ALA A 467 -16.15 -54.52 51.85
N ARG A 468 -17.34 -54.07 52.27
CA ARG A 468 -17.66 -52.64 52.36
C ARG A 468 -16.84 -51.93 53.44
N ALA A 469 -16.57 -52.59 54.57
CA ALA A 469 -15.72 -52.06 55.62
C ALA A 469 -14.26 -51.92 55.15
N ASP A 470 -13.74 -52.90 54.39
CA ASP A 470 -12.41 -52.87 53.81
C ASP A 470 -12.25 -51.78 52.75
N THR A 471 -13.24 -51.60 51.87
CA THR A 471 -13.25 -50.50 50.89
C THR A 471 -13.32 -49.15 51.60
N ARG A 472 -14.16 -49.01 52.64
CA ARG A 472 -14.21 -47.78 53.45
C ARG A 472 -12.88 -47.52 54.16
N ALA A 473 -12.22 -48.55 54.67
CA ALA A 473 -10.90 -48.44 55.29
C ALA A 473 -9.83 -48.07 54.26
N ALA A 474 -9.89 -48.59 53.03
CA ALA A 474 -8.98 -48.24 51.95
C ALA A 474 -9.15 -46.77 51.51
N ILE A 475 -10.40 -46.31 51.34
CA ILE A 475 -10.71 -44.90 51.08
C ILE A 475 -10.23 -44.03 52.25
N GLY A 476 -10.46 -44.45 53.49
CA GLY A 476 -9.99 -43.75 54.69
C GLY A 476 -8.46 -43.63 54.75
N ARG A 477 -7.73 -44.69 54.39
CA ARG A 477 -6.26 -44.66 54.28
C ARG A 477 -5.80 -43.74 53.14
N PHE A 478 -6.49 -43.74 52.00
CA PHE A 478 -6.18 -42.84 50.88
C PHE A 478 -6.37 -41.37 51.27
N VAL A 479 -7.50 -41.03 51.91
CA VAL A 479 -7.78 -39.66 52.40
C VAL A 479 -6.76 -39.23 53.45
N ALA A 480 -6.40 -40.10 54.39
CA ALA A 480 -5.37 -39.80 55.40
C ALA A 480 -3.99 -39.61 54.78
N ALA A 481 -3.62 -40.40 53.76
CA ALA A 481 -2.38 -40.25 53.03
C ALA A 481 -2.36 -38.93 52.23
N LEU A 482 -3.47 -38.58 51.57
CA LEU A 482 -3.60 -37.31 50.85
C LEU A 482 -3.43 -36.10 51.78
N ALA A 483 -4.04 -36.14 52.98
CA ALA A 483 -3.90 -35.08 53.98
C ALA A 483 -2.47 -34.96 54.55
N ALA A 484 -1.70 -36.05 54.58
CA ALA A 484 -0.31 -36.06 55.07
C ALA A 484 0.71 -35.60 54.02
N VAL A 485 0.44 -35.89 52.74
CA VAL A 485 1.32 -35.52 51.61
C VAL A 485 1.07 -34.08 51.14
N GLY A 486 -0.10 -33.51 51.48
CA GLY A 486 -0.57 -32.22 50.97
C GLY A 486 -1.18 -32.37 49.58
N GLU A 487 -1.85 -31.32 49.09
CA GLU A 487 -2.34 -31.31 47.71
C GLU A 487 -1.17 -31.56 46.75
N PRO A 488 -1.28 -32.50 45.80
CA PRO A 488 -0.23 -32.73 44.82
C PRO A 488 -0.01 -31.45 44.02
N ALA A 489 1.22 -30.93 44.10
CA ALA A 489 1.63 -29.66 43.47
C ALA A 489 1.46 -29.63 41.93
#